data_AF-S7Q2D0-F1
#
_entry.id   AF-S7Q2D0-F1
#
_cell.length_a   1.000
_cell.length_b   1.000
_cell.length_c   1.000
_cell.angle_alpha   90.00
_cell.angle_beta   90.00
_cell.angle_gamma   90.00
#
_symmetry.space_group_name_H-M   'P 1'
#
loop_
_entity.id
_entity.type
_entity.pdbx_description
1 polymer ?
#
loop_
_entity_poly.entity_id
_entity_poly.type
_entity_poly.pdbx_seq_one_letter_code
_entity_poly.pdbx_strand_id
1 'polypeptide(L)' 'MLTSGPLSPPSGGEPPAVCEISPLVSYSGEGLEVHLRGREFQSPLLLDETRVRALQP' A
#
# COMPACT_ATOMS: atom_id res chain seq x y z
N MET A 1 14.68 14.43 -25.69
CA MET A 1 13.27 14.81 -25.43
C MET A 1 12.64 13.70 -24.61
N LEU A 2 12.43 13.91 -23.30
CA LEU A 2 11.74 12.95 -22.44
C LEU A 2 10.25 13.24 -22.54
N THR A 3 9.46 12.34 -23.12
CA THR A 3 8.00 12.51 -23.16
C THR A 3 7.42 12.02 -21.84
N SER A 4 7.02 12.96 -20.98
CA SER A 4 6.11 12.66 -19.86
C SER A 4 4.69 12.58 -20.43
N GLY A 5 4.32 11.44 -20.98
CA GLY A 5 2.92 11.12 -21.28
C GLY A 5 2.25 10.55 -20.02
N PRO A 6 0.97 10.86 -19.74
CA PRO A 6 0.27 10.22 -18.63
C PRO A 6 0.24 8.70 -18.89
N LEU A 7 0.62 7.93 -17.87
CA LEU A 7 0.59 6.48 -17.91
C LEU A 7 -0.87 6.01 -17.93
N SER A 8 -1.48 5.94 -19.11
CA SER A 8 -2.78 5.30 -19.28
C SER A 8 -2.64 3.84 -18.85
N PRO A 9 -3.47 3.33 -17.91
CA PRO A 9 -3.42 1.91 -17.56
C PRO A 9 -3.74 1.07 -18.81
N PRO A 10 -3.11 -0.11 -18.98
CA PRO A 10 -3.37 -0.97 -20.11
C PRO A 10 -4.87 -1.33 -20.17
N SER A 11 -5.51 -1.04 -21.31
CA SER A 11 -6.92 -1.35 -21.58
C SER A 11 -7.19 -2.85 -21.42
N GLY A 12 -7.61 -3.29 -20.24
CA GLY A 12 -8.04 -4.67 -19.97
C GLY A 12 -7.61 -5.27 -18.63
N GLY A 13 -6.77 -4.59 -17.83
CA GLY A 13 -6.38 -5.06 -16.49
C GLY A 13 -7.23 -4.44 -15.39
N GLU A 14 -7.48 -5.19 -14.30
CA GLU A 14 -8.01 -4.60 -13.06
C GLU A 14 -7.16 -3.40 -12.63
N PRO A 15 -7.77 -2.37 -12.03
CA PRO A 15 -7.02 -1.21 -11.56
C PRO A 15 -5.91 -1.67 -10.59
N PRO A 16 -4.75 -0.97 -10.58
CA PRO A 16 -3.68 -1.32 -9.66
C PRO A 16 -4.20 -1.27 -8.23
N ALA A 17 -3.73 -2.21 -7.40
CA ALA A 17 -4.05 -2.20 -5.98
C ALA A 17 -3.58 -0.88 -5.35
N VAL A 18 -4.46 -0.27 -4.56
CA VAL A 18 -4.19 0.99 -3.87
C VAL A 18 -3.82 0.67 -2.43
N CYS A 19 -2.64 1.14 -2.01
CA CYS A 19 -2.15 1.00 -0.66
C CYS A 19 -1.50 2.32 -0.22
N GLU A 20 -1.91 2.81 0.94
CA GLU A 20 -1.33 3.96 1.62
C GLU A 20 -0.87 3.53 3.01
N ILE A 21 0.35 3.94 3.36
CA ILE A 21 0.95 3.66 4.66
C ILE A 21 1.28 5.01 5.29
N SER A 22 0.78 5.23 6.50
CA SER A 22 1.11 6.42 7.28
C SER A 22 2.63 6.48 7.49
N PRO A 23 3.30 7.62 7.25
CA PRO A 23 4.72 7.77 7.56
C PRO A 23 5.07 7.52 9.04
N LEU A 24 4.07 7.62 9.95
CA LEU A 24 4.22 7.30 11.36
C LEU A 24 4.26 5.78 11.64
N VAL A 25 3.74 4.97 10.71
CA VAL A 25 3.86 3.51 10.74
C VAL A 25 5.17 3.06 10.09
N SER A 26 5.52 3.64 8.94
CA SER A 26 6.74 3.33 8.21
C SER A 26 7.12 4.48 7.31
N TYR A 27 8.29 5.06 7.51
CA TYR A 27 8.75 6.22 6.74
C TYR A 27 9.40 5.79 5.41
N SER A 28 10.13 4.68 5.40
CA SER A 28 10.88 4.17 4.24
C SER A 28 10.71 2.66 4.03
N GLY A 29 9.59 2.09 4.51
CA GLY A 29 9.27 0.66 4.36
C GLY A 29 9.77 -0.23 5.50
N GLU A 30 10.43 0.33 6.51
CA GLU A 30 10.85 -0.40 7.71
C GLU A 30 9.67 -0.88 8.56
N GLY A 31 9.85 -2.02 9.24
CA GLY A 31 8.93 -2.49 10.27
C GLY A 31 7.59 -3.06 9.77
N LEU A 32 7.34 -3.08 8.46
CA LEU A 32 6.06 -3.54 7.91
C LEU A 32 5.86 -5.06 8.02
N GLU A 33 6.94 -5.84 8.06
CA GLU A 33 6.87 -7.30 8.13
C GLU A 33 6.10 -7.78 9.37
N VAL A 34 6.19 -7.08 10.50
CA VAL A 34 5.47 -7.49 11.73
C VAL A 34 3.95 -7.35 11.59
N HIS A 35 3.48 -6.49 10.69
CA HIS A 35 2.06 -6.21 10.49
C HIS A 35 1.48 -6.94 9.29
N LEU A 36 2.28 -7.13 8.24
CA LEU A 36 1.78 -7.56 6.92
C LEU A 36 2.19 -8.99 6.53
N ARG A 37 3.26 -9.54 7.13
CA ARG A 37 3.81 -10.83 6.68
C ARG A 37 2.79 -11.96 6.84
N GLY A 38 2.55 -12.66 5.72
CA GLY A 38 1.64 -13.81 5.68
C GLY A 38 0.16 -13.44 5.83
N ARG A 39 -0.20 -12.16 5.63
CA ARG A 39 -1.59 -11.69 5.67
C ARG A 39 -2.02 -11.19 4.30
N GLU A 40 -3.29 -11.38 3.98
CA GLU A 40 -3.91 -10.84 2.77
C GLU A 40 -4.72 -9.59 3.10
N PHE A 41 -4.66 -8.59 2.22
CA PHE A 41 -5.40 -7.34 2.35
C PHE A 41 -6.13 -7.04 1.05
N GLN A 42 -7.34 -6.51 1.19
CA GLN A 42 -8.12 -6.04 0.06
C GLN A 42 -7.80 -4.57 -0.23
N SER A 43 -7.74 -4.21 -1.50
CA SER A 43 -7.58 -2.82 -1.95
C SER A 43 -8.92 -2.07 -1.82
N PRO A 44 -8.93 -0.79 -1.39
CA PRO A 44 -7.78 -0.02 -0.93
C PRO A 44 -7.36 -0.37 0.50
N LEU A 45 -6.05 -0.42 0.76
CA LEU A 45 -5.48 -0.57 2.10
C LEU A 45 -4.97 0.79 2.61
N LEU A 46 -5.48 1.24 3.76
CA LEU A 46 -4.89 2.33 4.53
C LEU A 46 -4.28 1.75 5.80
N LEU A 47 -2.97 1.82 5.97
CA LEU A 47 -2.26 1.34 7.16
C LEU A 47 -1.77 2.52 8.00
N ASP A 48 -2.56 2.86 9.03
CA ASP A 48 -2.25 3.87 10.03
C ASP A 48 -2.01 3.24 11.42
N GLU A 49 -1.66 4.07 12.41
CA GLU A 49 -1.35 3.60 13.76
C GLU A 49 -2.54 2.90 14.43
N THR A 50 -3.77 3.28 14.08
CA THR A 50 -4.99 2.66 14.61
C THR A 50 -5.17 1.26 14.04
N ARG A 51 -5.03 1.11 12.72
CA ARG A 51 -5.13 -0.18 12.05
C ARG A 51 -4.01 -1.12 12.45
N VAL A 52 -2.79 -0.60 12.61
CA VAL A 52 -1.66 -1.38 13.15
C VAL A 52 -1.97 -1.93 14.53
N ARG A 53 -2.53 -1.14 15.45
CA ARG A 53 -2.96 -1.60 16.77
C ARG A 53 -4.04 -2.68 16.69
N ALA A 54 -4.97 -2.54 15.75
CA ALA A 54 -6.03 -3.54 15.52
C ALA A 54 -5.54 -4.87 14.91
N LEU A 55 -4.36 -4.87 14.28
CA LEU A 55 -3.75 -6.07 13.67
C LEU A 55 -2.85 -6.85 14.63
N GLN A 56 -2.58 -6.32 15.83
CA GLN A 56 -1.84 -7.02 16.88
C GLN A 56 -2.62 -8.29 17.30
N PRO A 57 -1.93 -9.42 17.55
CA PRO A 57 -2.56 -10.65 18.00
C PRO A 57 -3.24 -10.49 19.36
#